data_AF-A0A2A7UBP7-F1
#
_entry.id   AF-A0A2A7UBP7-F1
#
_cell.length_a   1.000
_cell.length_b   1.000
_cell.length_c   1.000
_cell.angle_alpha   90.00
_cell.angle_beta   90.00
_cell.angle_gamma   90.00
#
_symmetry.space_group_name_H-M   'P 1'
#
loop_
_entity.id
_entity.type
_entity.pdbx_description
1 polymer ?
#
loop_
_entity_poly.entity_id
_entity_poly.type
_entity_poly.pdbx_seq_one_letter_code
_entity_poly.pdbx_strand_id
1 'polypeptide(L)'
;MRYRSVLIAAALSVAAVSITACGPKDTSAACSGETFNLHSHPELLGAENDLVRAFDEAAEQQLASATMVEMTTRAGWSPEWERVVYIGARTTDEELRKDSATDLRLACFAGLPTENSDPDLRSSHVTLFVADGKPLQAVWWVGQTPSLRFGKRDFLLPDTVLRYDPDSRTMRAE
;
A
#
# COMPACT_ATOMS: atom_id res chain seq x y z
N MET A 1 -57.54 28.17 58.81
CA MET A 1 -57.26 29.39 58.03
C MET A 1 -56.10 29.06 57.10
N ARG A 2 -56.28 28.66 55.84
CA ARG A 2 -56.68 29.42 54.64
C ARG A 2 -55.91 30.73 54.47
N TYR A 3 -54.79 30.68 53.74
CA TYR A 3 -54.39 31.75 52.83
C TYR A 3 -54.18 31.19 51.42
N ARG A 4 -54.65 31.97 50.46
CA ARG A 4 -54.88 31.65 49.05
C ARG A 4 -53.66 32.03 48.20
N SER A 5 -53.36 31.17 47.24
CA SER A 5 -52.97 31.39 45.84
C SER A 5 -52.30 32.70 45.41
N VAL A 6 -51.17 32.62 44.69
CA VAL A 6 -50.96 33.24 43.35
C VAL A 6 -49.91 32.42 42.57
N LEU A 7 -50.27 32.05 41.33
CA LEU A 7 -49.42 31.46 40.28
C LEU A 7 -48.58 32.55 39.61
N ILE A 8 -47.29 32.32 39.34
CA ILE A 8 -46.57 32.97 38.24
C ILE A 8 -45.76 31.91 37.50
N ALA A 9 -46.15 31.67 36.26
CA ALA A 9 -45.42 30.89 35.28
C ALA A 9 -44.26 31.73 34.70
N ALA A 10 -43.09 31.11 34.56
CA ALA A 10 -42.07 31.55 33.62
C ALA A 10 -41.33 30.32 33.10
N ALA A 11 -41.81 29.79 31.98
CA ALA A 11 -41.00 28.99 31.07
C ALA A 11 -40.07 29.95 30.31
N LEU A 12 -38.80 29.57 30.11
CA LEU A 12 -37.99 29.90 28.91
C LEU A 12 -36.59 29.26 29.00
N SER A 13 -36.41 28.27 28.12
CA SER A 13 -35.22 28.01 27.29
C SER A 13 -33.91 27.54 27.95
N VAL A 14 -33.77 26.21 28.00
CA VAL A 14 -32.47 25.53 28.04
C VAL A 14 -31.83 25.66 26.64
N ALA A 15 -30.92 26.62 26.48
CA ALA A 15 -30.03 26.66 25.32
C ALA A 15 -28.65 26.17 25.77
N ALA A 16 -28.48 24.84 25.77
CA ALA A 16 -27.15 24.24 25.86
C ALA A 16 -26.41 24.54 24.55
N VAL A 17 -25.58 25.57 24.55
CA VAL A 17 -24.65 25.84 23.45
C VAL A 17 -23.57 24.77 23.50
N SER A 18 -23.86 23.65 22.85
CA SER A 18 -22.85 22.66 22.50
C SER A 18 -22.05 23.28 21.36
N ILE A 19 -20.92 23.89 21.70
CA ILE A 19 -19.90 24.25 20.72
C ILE A 19 -19.33 22.93 20.21
N THR A 20 -19.97 22.32 19.23
CA THR A 20 -19.33 21.31 18.39
C THR A 20 -18.23 22.04 17.62
N ALA A 21 -17.04 22.05 18.20
CA ALA A 21 -15.83 22.29 17.45
C ALA A 21 -15.81 21.26 16.30
N CYS A 22 -16.07 21.72 15.08
CA CYS A 22 -15.59 21.04 13.89
C CYS A 22 -14.06 21.18 13.89
N GLY A 23 -13.40 20.36 14.70
CA GLY A 23 -12.02 19.97 14.41
C GLY A 23 -12.00 19.27 13.05
N PRO A 24 -10.89 19.35 12.30
CA PRO A 24 -10.76 18.54 11.10
C PRO A 24 -11.08 17.10 11.46
N LYS A 25 -11.88 16.43 10.60
CA LYS A 25 -12.09 14.98 10.67
C LYS A 25 -10.75 14.30 10.37
N ASP A 26 -9.84 14.32 11.32
CA ASP A 26 -8.80 13.30 11.44
C ASP A 26 -9.48 12.08 12.03
N THR A 27 -10.22 11.38 11.18
CA THR A 27 -10.66 10.01 11.48
C THR A 27 -10.00 9.08 10.48
N SER A 28 -8.67 9.18 10.35
CA SER A 28 -7.90 7.97 10.13
C SER A 28 -8.14 7.10 11.36
N ALA A 29 -8.94 6.04 11.20
CA ALA A 29 -9.14 5.07 12.26
C ALA A 29 -7.76 4.61 12.74
N ALA A 30 -7.40 5.01 13.97
CA ALA A 30 -6.10 4.76 14.59
C ALA A 30 -5.76 3.27 14.39
N CYS A 31 -4.72 3.04 13.58
CA CYS A 31 -4.30 1.69 13.27
C CYS A 31 -3.76 1.03 14.55
N SER A 32 -4.36 -0.10 14.96
CA SER A 32 -4.07 -0.79 16.23
C SER A 32 -3.16 -2.01 16.07
N GLY A 33 -2.63 -2.25 14.86
CA GLY A 33 -1.73 -3.35 14.54
C GLY A 33 -0.25 -3.02 14.73
N GLU A 34 0.61 -4.01 14.53
CA GLU A 34 2.06 -3.82 14.39
C GLU A 34 2.37 -2.89 13.20
N THR A 35 3.46 -2.12 13.20
CA THR A 35 3.79 -1.26 12.05
C THR A 35 4.84 -1.91 11.16
N PHE A 36 4.55 -2.07 9.87
CA PHE A 36 5.52 -2.45 8.85
C PHE A 36 6.02 -1.22 8.11
N ASN A 37 7.30 -0.89 8.28
CA ASN A 37 7.91 0.24 7.58
C ASN A 37 8.48 -0.22 6.23
N LEU A 38 7.97 0.34 5.13
CA LEU A 38 8.39 -0.04 3.77
C LEU A 38 9.85 0.32 3.45
N HIS A 39 10.51 1.18 4.23
CA HIS A 39 11.94 1.50 4.08
C HIS A 39 12.86 0.77 5.06
N SER A 40 12.31 0.30 6.17
CA SER A 40 13.10 -0.24 7.28
C SER A 40 12.47 -1.54 7.76
N HIS A 41 12.80 -2.61 7.05
CA HIS A 41 12.38 -3.98 7.34
C HIS A 41 13.57 -4.93 7.09
N PRO A 42 13.59 -6.13 7.68
CA PRO A 42 14.57 -7.14 7.35
C PRO A 42 14.42 -7.60 5.88
N GLU A 43 15.54 -7.97 5.25
CA GLU A 43 15.58 -8.59 3.93
C GLU A 43 15.51 -10.13 4.06
N LEU A 44 14.33 -10.65 4.42
CA LEU A 44 14.14 -12.07 4.73
C LEU A 44 14.16 -12.96 3.48
N LEU A 45 13.75 -12.45 2.33
CA LEU A 45 13.70 -13.20 1.08
C LEU A 45 15.02 -13.15 0.32
N GLY A 46 15.74 -12.04 0.41
CA GLY A 46 16.97 -11.77 -0.32
C GLY A 46 17.19 -10.27 -0.48
N ALA A 47 18.35 -9.86 -1.00
CA ALA A 47 18.65 -8.45 -1.15
C ALA A 47 17.73 -7.76 -2.18
N GLU A 48 17.19 -6.59 -1.83
CA GLU A 48 16.31 -5.79 -2.69
C GLU A 48 16.96 -5.50 -4.06
N ASN A 49 18.22 -5.08 -4.03
CA ASN A 49 18.97 -4.72 -5.23
C ASN A 49 19.18 -5.89 -6.20
N ASP A 50 19.21 -7.13 -5.70
CA ASP A 50 19.34 -8.30 -6.57
C ASP A 50 18.04 -8.57 -7.34
N LEU A 51 16.87 -8.28 -6.74
CA LEU A 51 15.60 -8.37 -7.45
C LEU A 51 15.47 -7.27 -8.49
N VAL A 52 15.80 -6.02 -8.13
CA VAL A 52 15.79 -4.90 -9.08
C VAL A 52 16.68 -5.23 -10.28
N ARG A 53 17.91 -5.69 -10.02
CA ARG A 53 18.86 -6.10 -11.05
C ARG A 53 18.32 -7.24 -11.93
N ALA A 54 17.70 -8.26 -11.35
CA ALA A 54 17.13 -9.36 -12.13
C ALA A 54 16.06 -8.86 -13.12
N PHE A 55 15.22 -7.90 -12.71
CA PHE A 55 14.22 -7.29 -13.57
C PHE A 55 14.82 -6.38 -14.65
N ASP A 56 15.83 -5.58 -14.30
CA ASP A 56 16.57 -4.75 -15.25
C ASP A 56 17.25 -5.62 -16.32
N GLU A 57 17.97 -6.66 -15.91
CA GLU A 57 18.63 -7.61 -16.82
C GLU A 57 17.62 -8.31 -17.74
N ALA A 58 16.45 -8.71 -17.23
CA ALA A 58 15.41 -9.33 -18.06
C ALA A 58 14.81 -8.35 -19.08
N ALA A 59 14.61 -7.09 -18.69
CA ALA A 59 14.13 -6.05 -19.61
C ALA A 59 15.19 -5.70 -20.67
N GLU A 60 16.46 -5.57 -20.29
CA GLU A 60 17.59 -5.32 -21.19
C GLU A 60 17.78 -6.46 -22.21
N GLN A 61 17.64 -7.70 -21.77
CA GLN A 61 17.71 -8.90 -22.61
C GLN A 61 16.42 -9.14 -23.42
N GLN A 62 15.38 -8.33 -23.21
CA GLN A 62 14.06 -8.48 -23.85
C GLN A 62 13.49 -9.88 -23.65
N LEU A 63 13.57 -10.39 -22.42
CA LEU A 63 13.14 -11.72 -22.07
C LEU A 63 11.65 -11.91 -22.44
N ALA A 64 11.40 -12.81 -23.39
CA ALA A 64 10.07 -12.96 -23.98
C ALA A 64 8.97 -13.29 -22.96
N SER A 65 9.32 -14.07 -21.94
CA SER A 65 8.41 -14.45 -20.85
C SER A 65 9.20 -14.94 -19.64
N ALA A 66 8.71 -14.64 -18.45
CA ALA A 66 9.11 -15.25 -17.18
C ALA A 66 7.93 -15.25 -16.21
N THR A 67 7.92 -16.11 -15.21
CA THR A 67 6.99 -15.97 -14.07
C THR A 67 7.60 -15.11 -12.97
N MET A 68 6.77 -14.56 -12.08
CA MET A 68 7.27 -13.85 -10.89
C MET A 68 8.22 -14.69 -10.04
N VAL A 69 7.93 -15.99 -9.85
CA VAL A 69 8.81 -16.90 -9.10
C VAL A 69 10.13 -17.16 -9.80
N GLU A 70 10.14 -17.22 -11.14
CA GLU A 70 11.40 -17.31 -11.88
C GLU A 70 12.23 -16.04 -11.73
N MET A 71 11.60 -14.86 -11.70
CA MET A 71 12.31 -13.58 -11.48
C MET A 71 12.93 -13.49 -10.09
N THR A 72 12.20 -13.87 -9.04
CA THR A 72 12.75 -13.92 -7.67
C THR A 72 13.82 -14.99 -7.54
N THR A 73 13.65 -16.14 -8.18
CA THR A 73 14.69 -17.20 -8.20
C THR A 73 15.98 -16.71 -8.89
N ARG A 74 15.88 -15.96 -10.01
CA ARG A 74 17.05 -15.34 -10.67
C ARG A 74 17.78 -14.35 -9.77
N ALA A 75 17.05 -13.66 -8.90
CA ALA A 75 17.60 -12.78 -7.88
C ALA A 75 18.23 -13.52 -6.68
N GLY A 76 18.17 -14.86 -6.66
CA GLY A 76 18.65 -15.66 -5.54
C GLY A 76 17.75 -15.62 -4.31
N TRP A 77 16.48 -15.21 -4.47
CA TRP A 77 15.55 -15.08 -3.36
C TRP A 77 14.95 -16.42 -2.93
N SER A 78 14.62 -16.51 -1.63
CA SER A 78 13.80 -17.59 -1.07
C SER A 78 12.40 -17.61 -1.73
N PRO A 79 11.82 -18.80 -1.98
CA PRO A 79 10.46 -18.93 -2.50
C PRO A 79 9.37 -18.77 -1.43
N GLU A 80 9.73 -18.40 -0.19
CA GLU A 80 8.83 -18.32 0.97
C GLU A 80 7.93 -17.06 0.96
N TRP A 81 7.19 -16.88 -0.13
CA TRP A 81 6.20 -15.84 -0.31
C TRP A 81 5.04 -16.36 -1.17
N GLU A 82 3.84 -15.81 -0.98
CA GLU A 82 2.61 -16.34 -1.59
C GLU A 82 2.02 -15.42 -2.66
N ARG A 83 2.25 -14.12 -2.52
CA ARG A 83 1.86 -13.09 -3.48
C ARG A 83 2.65 -11.81 -3.27
N VAL A 84 2.57 -10.94 -4.26
CA VAL A 84 3.07 -9.58 -4.19
C VAL A 84 1.96 -8.57 -4.43
N VAL A 85 1.99 -7.46 -3.72
CA VAL A 85 0.99 -6.38 -3.78
C VAL A 85 1.64 -5.12 -4.30
N TYR A 86 0.97 -4.43 -5.22
CA TYR A 86 1.39 -3.13 -5.70
C TYR A 86 0.95 -2.03 -4.73
N ILE A 87 1.89 -1.20 -4.30
CA ILE A 87 1.63 0.00 -3.51
C ILE A 87 2.10 1.20 -4.31
N GLY A 88 1.15 1.96 -4.85
CA GLY A 88 1.42 3.16 -5.63
C GLY A 88 1.52 4.42 -4.77
N ALA A 89 2.03 5.50 -5.35
CA ALA A 89 2.24 6.79 -4.68
C ALA A 89 0.98 7.48 -4.10
N ARG A 90 -0.23 7.00 -4.46
CA ARG A 90 -1.51 7.48 -3.93
C ARG A 90 -2.18 6.48 -2.99
N THR A 91 -1.59 5.29 -2.82
CA THR A 91 -2.17 4.23 -2.00
C THR A 91 -2.11 4.64 -0.54
N THR A 92 -3.27 4.57 0.13
CA THR A 92 -3.42 4.91 1.55
C THR A 92 -3.45 3.67 2.44
N ASP A 93 -3.13 3.84 3.72
CA ASP A 93 -3.31 2.79 4.75
C ASP A 93 -4.75 2.27 4.83
N GLU A 94 -5.74 3.13 4.55
CA GLU A 94 -7.14 2.71 4.53
C GLU A 94 -7.44 1.81 3.34
N GLU A 95 -6.92 2.12 2.16
CA GLU A 95 -7.09 1.29 0.96
C GLU A 95 -6.41 -0.07 1.14
N LEU A 96 -5.18 -0.10 1.65
CA LEU A 96 -4.49 -1.36 1.97
C LEU A 96 -5.26 -2.19 2.99
N ARG A 97 -6.00 -1.55 3.92
CA ARG A 97 -6.89 -2.20 4.90
C ARG A 97 -8.21 -2.69 4.38
N LYS A 98 -8.76 -2.01 3.39
CA LYS A 98 -10.07 -2.34 2.86
C LYS A 98 -10.00 -3.37 1.75
N ASP A 99 -8.85 -3.53 1.11
CA ASP A 99 -8.72 -4.41 -0.04
C ASP A 99 -8.79 -5.90 0.38
N SER A 100 -10.02 -6.40 0.45
CA SER A 100 -10.36 -7.79 0.78
C SER A 100 -9.71 -8.84 -0.14
N ALA A 101 -9.21 -8.44 -1.31
CA ALA A 101 -8.46 -9.35 -2.20
C ALA A 101 -7.08 -9.70 -1.62
N THR A 102 -6.61 -8.94 -0.64
CA THR A 102 -5.26 -9.11 -0.09
C THR A 102 -5.21 -9.76 1.26
N ASP A 103 -6.29 -10.24 1.90
CA ASP A 103 -6.26 -11.02 3.18
C ASP A 103 -5.18 -10.58 4.19
N LEU A 104 -4.82 -9.28 4.15
CA LEU A 104 -3.66 -8.76 4.83
C LEU A 104 -4.19 -8.57 6.25
N ARG A 105 -3.68 -9.36 7.18
CA ARG A 105 -4.00 -9.21 8.60
C ARG A 105 -3.13 -8.05 9.07
N LEU A 106 -3.66 -6.85 8.92
CA LEU A 106 -2.80 -5.70 8.67
C LEU A 106 -2.02 -5.20 9.87
N ALA A 107 -0.72 -5.14 9.61
CA ALA A 107 0.15 -4.12 10.14
C ALA A 107 -0.25 -2.74 9.62
N CYS A 108 0.01 -1.69 10.40
CA CYS A 108 0.01 -0.31 9.93
C CYS A 108 1.19 -0.13 8.98
N PHE A 109 1.04 0.56 7.85
CA PHE A 109 2.19 0.85 7.00
C PHE A 109 2.81 2.19 7.35
N ALA A 110 4.13 2.25 7.27
CA ALA A 110 4.88 3.49 7.39
C ALA A 110 5.81 3.62 6.18
N GLY A 111 6.10 4.87 5.79
CA GLY A 111 6.92 5.14 4.61
C GLY A 111 6.22 4.80 3.31
N LEU A 112 4.90 5.08 3.19
CA LEU A 112 4.20 4.92 1.92
C LEU A 112 4.86 5.77 0.82
N PRO A 113 4.94 5.27 -0.43
CA PRO A 113 5.42 6.07 -1.55
C PRO A 113 4.56 7.32 -1.72
N THR A 114 5.22 8.43 -2.03
CA THR A 114 4.56 9.73 -2.28
C THR A 114 4.63 10.07 -3.75
N GLU A 115 3.70 10.90 -4.21
CA GLU A 115 3.76 11.42 -5.57
C GLU A 115 5.03 12.22 -5.79
N ASN A 116 5.58 12.11 -7.00
CA ASN A 116 6.64 12.99 -7.44
C ASN A 116 6.09 14.42 -7.57
N SER A 117 6.81 15.40 -7.04
CA SER A 117 6.46 16.81 -7.18
C SER A 117 6.61 17.32 -8.62
N ASP A 118 7.47 16.68 -9.41
CA ASP A 118 7.61 16.94 -10.84
C ASP A 118 6.64 16.02 -11.63
N PRO A 119 5.62 16.58 -12.30
CA PRO A 119 4.63 15.78 -13.04
C PRO A 119 5.21 15.07 -14.26
N ASP A 120 6.38 15.49 -14.75
CA ASP A 120 7.07 14.85 -15.87
C ASP A 120 7.83 13.58 -15.43
N LEU A 121 7.97 13.38 -14.11
CA LEU A 121 8.62 12.21 -13.54
C LEU A 121 7.60 11.20 -13.00
N ARG A 122 7.86 9.92 -13.27
CA ARG A 122 7.11 8.82 -12.67
C ARG A 122 7.34 8.82 -11.15
N SER A 123 6.26 8.64 -10.40
CA SER A 123 6.35 8.43 -8.96
C SER A 123 6.91 7.05 -8.66
N SER A 124 7.61 6.93 -7.53
CA SER A 124 8.04 5.63 -7.02
C SER A 124 6.83 4.77 -6.67
N HIS A 125 7.05 3.46 -6.67
CA HIS A 125 6.07 2.52 -6.17
C HIS A 125 6.80 1.39 -5.45
N VAL A 126 6.05 0.63 -4.67
CA VAL A 126 6.56 -0.46 -3.88
C VAL A 126 5.88 -1.75 -4.30
N THR A 127 6.67 -2.83 -4.34
CA THR A 127 6.16 -4.20 -4.38
C THR A 127 6.30 -4.79 -2.99
N LEU A 128 5.18 -5.12 -2.35
CA LEU A 128 5.14 -5.74 -1.03
C LEU A 128 4.96 -7.25 -1.17
N PHE A 129 5.93 -8.02 -0.72
CA PHE A 129 5.85 -9.48 -0.62
C PHE A 129 5.12 -9.89 0.66
N VAL A 130 4.22 -10.87 0.52
CA VAL A 130 3.33 -11.31 1.60
C VAL A 130 3.39 -12.83 1.72
N ALA A 131 3.41 -13.31 2.97
CA ALA A 131 3.27 -14.73 3.32
C ALA A 131 2.34 -14.85 4.54
N ASP A 132 1.44 -15.83 4.54
CA ASP A 132 0.48 -16.07 5.63
C ASP A 132 -0.36 -14.82 5.98
N GLY A 133 -0.66 -14.01 4.97
CA GLY A 133 -1.39 -12.74 5.14
C GLY A 133 -0.62 -11.64 5.88
N LYS A 134 0.70 -11.77 6.04
CA LYS A 134 1.57 -10.77 6.70
C LYS A 134 2.61 -10.19 5.75
N PRO A 135 2.93 -8.88 5.85
CA PRO A 135 4.01 -8.29 5.08
C PRO A 135 5.35 -8.93 5.47
N LEU A 136 6.12 -9.35 4.47
CA LEU A 136 7.39 -10.03 4.67
C LEU A 136 8.59 -9.14 4.30
N GLN A 137 8.52 -8.52 3.12
CA GLN A 137 9.58 -7.66 2.60
C GLN A 137 9.00 -6.71 1.55
N ALA A 138 9.47 -5.47 1.49
CA ALA A 138 9.12 -4.52 0.43
C ALA A 138 10.31 -4.29 -0.53
N VAL A 139 10.00 -3.89 -1.75
CA VAL A 139 10.98 -3.52 -2.80
C VAL A 139 10.55 -2.21 -3.43
N TRP A 140 11.45 -1.23 -3.43
CA TRP A 140 11.22 0.09 -4.02
C TRP A 140 11.66 0.13 -5.46
N TRP A 141 10.73 0.59 -6.28
CA TRP A 141 10.95 0.81 -7.70
C TRP A 141 11.02 2.31 -7.97
N VAL A 142 12.24 2.79 -8.16
CA VAL A 142 12.56 4.21 -8.37
C VAL A 142 13.00 4.48 -9.81
N GLY A 143 12.84 5.72 -10.27
CA GLY A 143 13.28 6.16 -11.60
C GLY A 143 12.14 6.27 -12.63
N GLN A 144 12.50 6.73 -13.84
CA GLN A 144 11.51 7.06 -14.88
C GLN A 144 10.78 5.84 -15.44
N THR A 145 11.39 4.65 -15.41
CA THR A 145 10.79 3.45 -15.99
C THR A 145 11.24 2.19 -15.25
N PRO A 146 10.72 1.93 -14.04
CA PRO A 146 11.03 0.69 -13.33
C PRO A 146 10.63 -0.55 -14.15
N SER A 147 11.48 -1.58 -14.05
CA SER A 147 11.48 -2.76 -14.92
C SER A 147 10.38 -3.77 -14.61
N LEU A 148 9.65 -3.63 -13.51
CA LEU A 148 8.42 -4.36 -13.23
C LEU A 148 7.17 -3.48 -13.43
N ARG A 149 6.18 -3.99 -14.16
CA ARG A 149 4.84 -3.40 -14.30
C ARG A 149 3.77 -4.42 -13.97
N PHE A 150 2.86 -4.08 -13.06
CA PHE A 150 1.71 -4.92 -12.72
C PHE A 150 0.59 -4.89 -13.78
N GLY A 151 0.67 -3.98 -14.77
CA GLY A 151 -0.37 -3.83 -15.77
C GLY A 151 -1.67 -3.31 -15.15
N LYS A 152 -2.75 -4.10 -15.23
CA LYS A 152 -4.06 -3.78 -14.63
C LYS A 152 -4.33 -4.54 -13.33
N ARG A 153 -3.32 -5.20 -12.77
CA ARG A 153 -3.45 -6.08 -11.61
C ARG A 153 -3.02 -5.34 -10.35
N ASP A 154 -3.72 -5.58 -9.25
CA ASP A 154 -3.36 -5.03 -7.94
C ASP A 154 -2.40 -5.95 -7.18
N PHE A 155 -2.34 -7.23 -7.56
CA PHE A 155 -1.43 -8.24 -7.01
C PHE A 155 -0.95 -9.23 -8.08
N LEU A 156 0.20 -9.84 -7.84
CA LEU A 156 0.75 -10.94 -8.64
C LEU A 156 1.00 -12.17 -7.76
N LEU A 157 0.82 -13.34 -8.35
CA LEU A 157 1.09 -14.65 -7.75
C LEU A 157 2.44 -15.19 -8.27
N PRO A 158 3.04 -16.20 -7.60
CA PRO A 158 4.26 -16.88 -8.05
C PRO A 158 4.25 -17.26 -9.53
N ASP A 159 3.14 -17.81 -10.02
CA ASP A 159 2.96 -18.27 -11.40
C ASP A 159 2.52 -17.17 -12.39
N THR A 160 2.36 -15.92 -11.92
CA THR A 160 1.97 -14.82 -12.80
C THR A 160 3.03 -14.59 -13.86
N VAL A 161 2.60 -14.68 -15.12
CA VAL A 161 3.45 -14.49 -16.28
C VAL A 161 3.72 -13.00 -16.49
N LEU A 162 4.99 -12.70 -16.74
CA LEU A 162 5.55 -11.42 -17.09
C LEU A 162 6.08 -11.51 -18.52
N ARG A 163 5.75 -10.53 -19.36
CA ARG A 163 6.29 -10.39 -20.71
C ARG A 163 7.03 -9.09 -20.88
N TYR A 164 8.07 -9.11 -21.71
CA TYR A 164 8.68 -7.88 -22.17
C TYR A 164 7.66 -7.04 -22.97
N ASP A 165 7.45 -5.81 -22.54
CA ASP A 165 6.64 -4.79 -23.20
C ASP A 165 7.59 -3.81 -23.91
N PRO A 166 7.65 -3.79 -25.26
CA PRO A 166 8.61 -2.98 -26.02
C PRO A 166 8.33 -1.47 -25.95
N ASP A 167 7.09 -1.07 -25.69
CA ASP A 167 6.69 0.34 -25.63
C ASP A 167 7.22 0.98 -24.35
N SER A 168 7.14 0.23 -23.26
CA SER A 168 7.65 0.65 -21.95
C SER A 168 9.07 0.19 -21.66
N ARG A 169 9.62 -0.77 -22.41
CA ARG A 169 10.90 -1.45 -22.13
C ARG A 169 10.95 -2.04 -20.71
N THR A 170 9.87 -2.71 -20.31
CA THR A 170 9.74 -3.32 -18.97
C THR A 170 9.23 -4.75 -19.05
N MET A 171 9.37 -5.49 -17.96
CA MET A 171 8.64 -6.74 -17.75
C MET A 171 7.26 -6.41 -17.16
N ARG A 172 6.21 -6.74 -17.91
CA ARG A 172 4.82 -6.44 -17.59
C ARG A 172 4.02 -7.72 -17.32
N ALA A 173 3.26 -7.73 -16.24
CA ALA A 173 2.34 -8.82 -15.93
C ALA A 173 1.17 -8.88 -16.91
N GLU A 174 0.82 -10.12 -17.31
CA GLU A 174 -0.35 -10.44 -18.15
C GLU A 174 -1.68 -10.39 -17.39
#